data_AF-A0AAX4I7S4-F1
#
_entry.id   AF-A0AAX4I7S4-F1
#
_cell.length_a   1.000
_cell.length_b   1.000
_cell.length_c   1.000
_cell.angle_alpha   90.00
_cell.angle_beta   90.00
_cell.angle_gamma   90.00
#
_symmetry.space_group_name_H-M   'P 1'
#
loop_
_entity.id
_entity.type
_entity.pdbx_description
1 polymer ?
#
loop_
_entity_poly.entity_id
_entity_poly.type
_entity_poly.pdbx_seq_one_letter_code
_entity_poly.pdbx_strand_id
1 'polypeptide(L)'
;MASSAGNREMFIDGLIKFMASYGFDGMDLGWEYPTADDRGGTADDTANFVLLCDEIKAAFGSRFGYSITLQASYWYLQSFDLAGMQAFVDWFNIMCYDIHGVWDAMAPRNSSALSSLRALISRRSTFSGARASNPRRLFWVKGPNGVCRFSGSAKEGPCSKASGILTLQEIFDIIEEKNLKPQFDEKAGVKCDYLPGVCDEV
;
A
#
# COMPACT_ATOMS: atom_id res chain seq x y z
N MET A 1 -16.93 -11.70 4.39
CA MET A 1 -17.57 -10.97 3.27
C MET A 1 -17.41 -11.73 1.95
N ALA A 2 -16.19 -11.97 1.45
CA ALA A 2 -16.00 -12.63 0.14
C ALA A 2 -16.32 -14.14 0.10
N SER A 3 -16.37 -14.81 1.25
CA SER A 3 -16.37 -16.28 1.39
C SER A 3 -17.62 -17.03 0.89
N SER A 4 -18.73 -16.34 0.63
CA SER A 4 -19.93 -16.98 0.08
C SER A 4 -20.68 -16.03 -0.84
N ALA A 5 -21.40 -16.58 -1.82
CA ALA A 5 -22.17 -15.81 -2.77
C ALA A 5 -23.18 -14.86 -2.09
N GLY A 6 -23.96 -15.37 -1.12
CA GLY A 6 -24.93 -14.54 -0.40
C GLY A 6 -24.29 -13.38 0.39
N ASN A 7 -23.08 -13.57 0.94
CA ASN A 7 -22.37 -12.49 1.63
C ASN A 7 -21.85 -11.42 0.65
N ARG A 8 -21.40 -11.83 -0.54
CA ARG A 8 -20.96 -10.92 -1.60
C ARG A 8 -22.13 -10.12 -2.16
N GLU A 9 -23.25 -10.77 -2.44
CA GLU A 9 -24.49 -10.12 -2.89
C GLU A 9 -24.96 -9.06 -1.88
N MET A 10 -25.06 -9.42 -0.59
CA MET A 10 -25.44 -8.47 0.46
C MET A 10 -24.50 -7.26 0.53
N PHE A 11 -23.19 -7.50 0.37
CA PHE A 11 -22.18 -6.42 0.35
C PHE A 11 -22.37 -5.51 -0.87
N ILE A 12 -22.53 -6.08 -2.07
CA ILE A 12 -22.69 -5.34 -3.33
C ILE A 12 -23.97 -4.49 -3.30
N ASP A 13 -25.07 -5.05 -2.84
CA ASP A 13 -26.34 -4.33 -2.69
C ASP A 13 -26.23 -3.15 -1.71
N GLY A 14 -25.59 -3.37 -0.57
CA GLY A 14 -25.34 -2.33 0.42
C GLY A 14 -24.45 -1.21 -0.14
N LEU A 15 -23.40 -1.60 -0.88
CA LEU A 15 -22.47 -0.68 -1.52
C LEU A 15 -23.15 0.19 -2.57
N ILE A 16 -23.97 -0.38 -3.45
CA ILE A 16 -24.70 0.38 -4.47
C ILE A 16 -25.65 1.39 -3.81
N LYS A 17 -26.38 0.97 -2.77
CA LYS A 17 -27.25 1.89 -2.00
C LYS A 17 -26.46 3.01 -1.37
N PHE A 18 -25.31 2.71 -0.75
CA PHE A 18 -24.43 3.70 -0.16
C PHE A 18 -23.94 4.70 -1.21
N MET A 19 -23.36 4.21 -2.31
CA MET A 19 -22.83 5.07 -3.38
C MET A 19 -23.91 5.96 -3.98
N ALA A 20 -25.11 5.42 -4.26
CA ALA A 20 -26.23 6.19 -4.77
C ALA A 20 -26.74 7.24 -3.78
N SER A 21 -26.72 6.95 -2.47
CA SER A 21 -27.20 7.87 -1.43
C SER A 21 -26.29 9.09 -1.27
N TYR A 22 -24.98 8.91 -1.49
CA TYR A 22 -23.98 9.96 -1.30
C TYR A 22 -23.42 10.53 -2.61
N GLY A 23 -23.92 10.07 -3.76
CA GLY A 23 -23.54 10.60 -5.07
C GLY A 23 -22.11 10.23 -5.51
N PHE A 24 -21.63 9.04 -5.16
CA PHE A 24 -20.33 8.55 -5.63
C PHE A 24 -20.38 8.06 -7.08
N ASP A 25 -19.28 8.28 -7.81
CA ASP A 25 -19.10 7.80 -9.19
C ASP A 25 -18.54 6.37 -9.27
N GLY A 26 -18.16 5.77 -8.14
CA GLY A 26 -17.52 4.46 -8.11
C GLY A 26 -16.86 4.10 -6.78
N MET A 27 -16.09 3.03 -6.82
CA MET A 27 -15.40 2.44 -5.67
C MET A 27 -13.95 2.10 -6.01
N ASP A 28 -13.05 2.27 -5.03
CA ASP A 28 -11.78 1.56 -4.95
C ASP A 28 -11.84 0.53 -3.81
N LEU A 29 -11.47 -0.72 -4.09
CA LEU A 29 -11.42 -1.79 -3.09
C LEU A 29 -9.97 -2.09 -2.72
N GLY A 30 -9.61 -1.82 -1.46
CA GLY A 30 -8.30 -2.13 -0.89
C GLY A 30 -8.37 -3.22 0.20
N TRP A 31 -8.34 -4.49 -0.20
CA TRP A 31 -8.23 -5.60 0.76
C TRP A 31 -6.76 -5.85 1.11
N GLU A 32 -6.40 -5.68 2.39
CA GLU A 32 -5.05 -5.87 2.91
C GLU A 32 -4.90 -7.06 3.91
N TYR A 33 -4.44 -8.24 3.51
CA TYR A 33 -4.37 -8.75 2.13
C TYR A 33 -5.08 -10.11 2.09
N PRO A 34 -5.66 -10.52 0.93
CA PRO A 34 -6.13 -11.88 0.74
C PRO A 34 -5.06 -12.88 1.17
N THR A 35 -5.44 -13.99 1.80
CA THR A 35 -4.58 -15.09 2.24
C THR A 35 -3.50 -14.75 3.28
N ALA A 36 -3.37 -13.49 3.72
CA ALA A 36 -2.36 -13.09 4.69
C ALA A 36 -2.78 -13.52 6.10
N ASP A 37 -2.05 -14.49 6.67
CA ASP A 37 -2.34 -15.09 7.98
C ASP A 37 -2.27 -14.06 9.11
N ASP A 38 -1.30 -13.15 9.04
CA ASP A 38 -1.13 -12.00 9.94
C ASP A 38 -2.28 -10.97 9.87
N ARG A 39 -3.19 -11.14 8.91
CA ARG A 39 -4.38 -10.31 8.68
C ARG A 39 -5.70 -11.10 8.68
N GLY A 40 -5.66 -12.36 9.11
CA GLY A 40 -6.85 -13.22 9.20
C GLY A 40 -7.33 -13.77 7.84
N GLY A 41 -6.46 -13.78 6.83
CA GLY A 41 -6.75 -14.35 5.52
C GLY A 41 -6.79 -15.88 5.53
N THR A 42 -7.41 -16.43 4.50
CA THR A 42 -7.56 -17.88 4.26
C THR A 42 -7.07 -18.24 2.86
N ALA A 43 -6.76 -19.52 2.64
CA ALA A 43 -6.31 -20.00 1.33
C ALA A 43 -7.35 -19.79 0.21
N ASP A 44 -8.64 -19.72 0.57
CA ASP A 44 -9.73 -19.55 -0.38
C ASP A 44 -9.92 -18.08 -0.82
N ASP A 45 -9.26 -17.13 -0.15
CA ASP A 45 -9.46 -15.70 -0.40
C ASP A 45 -9.14 -15.31 -1.84
N THR A 46 -8.09 -15.88 -2.45
CA THR A 46 -7.70 -15.58 -3.83
C THR A 46 -8.85 -15.87 -4.80
N ALA A 47 -9.43 -17.07 -4.73
CA ALA A 47 -10.52 -17.47 -5.62
C ALA A 47 -11.81 -16.68 -5.30
N ASN A 48 -12.11 -16.50 -4.01
CA ASN A 48 -13.27 -15.72 -3.58
C ASN A 48 -13.17 -14.25 -4.00
N PHE A 49 -11.97 -13.70 -4.08
CA PHE A 49 -11.78 -12.32 -4.49
C PHE A 49 -12.03 -12.14 -6.00
N VAL A 50 -11.63 -13.09 -6.84
CA VAL A 50 -11.99 -13.09 -8.28
C VAL A 50 -13.50 -13.08 -8.45
N LEU A 51 -14.22 -13.94 -7.73
CA LEU A 51 -15.69 -13.99 -7.77
C LEU A 51 -16.32 -12.66 -7.33
N LEU A 52 -15.80 -12.06 -6.26
CA LEU A 52 -16.26 -10.74 -5.81
C LEU A 52 -16.04 -9.66 -6.87
N CYS A 53 -14.90 -9.67 -7.58
CA CYS A 53 -14.62 -8.69 -8.62
C CYS A 53 -15.60 -8.80 -9.79
N ASP A 54 -15.84 -10.03 -10.26
CA ASP A 54 -16.81 -10.32 -11.32
C ASP A 54 -18.21 -9.83 -10.94
N GLU A 55 -18.69 -10.22 -9.75
CA GLU A 55 -20.02 -9.85 -9.27
C GLU A 55 -20.18 -8.33 -9.07
N ILE A 56 -19.15 -7.65 -8.54
CA ILE A 56 -19.14 -6.17 -8.46
C ILE A 56 -19.26 -5.55 -9.85
N LYS A 57 -18.44 -6.00 -10.82
CA LYS A 57 -18.44 -5.43 -12.17
C LYS A 57 -19.78 -5.64 -12.87
N ALA A 58 -20.35 -6.83 -12.74
CA ALA A 58 -21.67 -7.15 -13.28
C ALA A 58 -22.75 -6.23 -12.69
N ALA A 59 -22.73 -5.99 -11.39
CA ALA A 59 -23.70 -5.13 -10.71
C ALA A 59 -23.50 -3.63 -10.99
N PHE A 60 -22.25 -3.18 -11.16
CA PHE A 60 -21.92 -1.79 -11.47
C PHE A 60 -22.28 -1.42 -12.91
N GLY A 61 -22.15 -2.37 -13.85
CA GLY A 61 -22.34 -2.14 -15.27
C GLY A 61 -21.48 -0.98 -15.77
N SER A 62 -22.09 -0.05 -16.51
CA SER A 62 -21.45 1.19 -16.96
C SER A 62 -21.71 2.38 -16.04
N ARG A 63 -22.40 2.18 -14.91
CA ARG A 63 -22.85 3.28 -14.04
C ARG A 63 -21.77 3.76 -13.08
N PHE A 64 -20.98 2.83 -12.55
CA PHE A 64 -19.99 3.10 -11.52
C PHE A 64 -18.61 2.63 -11.98
N GLY A 65 -17.59 3.44 -11.71
CA GLY A 65 -16.19 3.05 -11.87
C GLY A 65 -15.76 2.07 -10.77
N TYR A 66 -14.91 1.12 -11.11
CA TYR A 66 -14.39 0.13 -10.18
C TYR A 66 -12.88 -0.03 -10.30
N SER A 67 -12.18 0.24 -9.21
CA SER A 67 -10.74 0.05 -9.10
C SER A 67 -10.36 -0.78 -7.89
N ILE A 68 -9.14 -1.33 -7.93
CA ILE A 68 -8.59 -2.13 -6.82
C ILE A 68 -7.22 -1.60 -6.45
N THR A 69 -7.00 -1.47 -5.16
CA THR A 69 -5.69 -1.15 -4.60
C THR A 69 -4.89 -2.44 -4.34
N LEU A 70 -3.71 -2.54 -4.97
CA LEU A 70 -2.78 -3.65 -4.90
C LEU A 70 -1.53 -3.28 -4.10
N GLN A 71 -0.90 -4.28 -3.49
CA GLN A 71 0.38 -4.12 -2.81
C GLN A 71 1.57 -4.31 -3.77
N ALA A 72 2.59 -3.47 -3.66
CA ALA A 72 3.83 -3.60 -4.45
C ALA A 72 4.75 -4.73 -3.94
N SER A 73 4.63 -5.15 -2.69
CA SER A 73 5.38 -6.28 -2.14
C SER A 73 5.05 -7.58 -2.87
N TYR A 74 6.08 -8.26 -3.37
CA TYR A 74 5.93 -9.55 -4.04
C TYR A 74 5.14 -10.56 -3.21
N TRP A 75 5.42 -10.66 -1.91
CA TRP A 75 4.83 -11.67 -1.02
C TRP A 75 3.32 -11.53 -0.87
N TYR A 76 2.81 -10.31 -0.80
CA TYR A 76 1.37 -10.08 -0.71
C TYR A 76 0.71 -10.06 -2.09
N LEU A 77 1.42 -9.60 -3.13
CA LEU A 77 0.88 -9.55 -4.49
C LEU A 77 0.59 -10.94 -5.07
N GLN A 78 1.25 -11.99 -4.58
CA GLN A 78 0.99 -13.38 -4.98
C GLN A 78 -0.44 -13.84 -4.64
N SER A 79 -1.09 -13.22 -3.66
CA SER A 79 -2.45 -13.54 -3.23
C SER A 79 -3.54 -12.98 -4.15
N PHE A 80 -3.16 -12.18 -5.15
CA PHE A 80 -4.09 -11.59 -6.10
C PHE A 80 -3.98 -12.32 -7.45
N ASP A 81 -5.07 -12.97 -7.88
CA ASP A 81 -5.15 -13.53 -9.23
C ASP A 81 -5.44 -12.41 -10.24
N LEU A 82 -4.39 -11.65 -10.56
CA LEU A 82 -4.49 -10.49 -11.45
C LEU A 82 -5.02 -10.86 -12.84
N ALA A 83 -4.71 -12.07 -13.34
CA ALA A 83 -5.18 -12.53 -14.64
C ALA A 83 -6.68 -12.82 -14.63
N GLY A 84 -7.19 -13.42 -13.54
CA GLY A 84 -8.61 -13.63 -13.31
C GLY A 84 -9.38 -12.35 -13.00
N MET A 85 -8.74 -11.35 -12.39
CA MET A 85 -9.40 -10.10 -11.96
C MET A 85 -9.44 -9.02 -13.03
N GLN A 86 -8.44 -8.92 -13.91
CA GLN A 86 -8.27 -7.76 -14.82
C GLN A 86 -9.45 -7.50 -15.78
N ALA A 87 -10.25 -8.53 -16.10
CA ALA A 87 -11.43 -8.36 -16.94
C ALA A 87 -12.58 -7.62 -16.23
N PHE A 88 -12.55 -7.58 -14.90
CA PHE A 88 -13.63 -7.08 -14.06
C PHE A 88 -13.30 -5.74 -13.39
N VAL A 89 -12.12 -5.19 -13.62
CA VAL A 89 -11.62 -4.00 -12.93
C VAL A 89 -11.20 -2.96 -13.95
N ASP A 90 -11.60 -1.70 -13.77
CA ASP A 90 -11.28 -0.63 -14.73
C ASP A 90 -9.80 -0.23 -14.65
N TRP A 91 -9.22 -0.19 -13.44
CA TRP A 91 -7.78 -0.04 -13.23
C TRP A 91 -7.32 -0.53 -11.85
N PHE A 92 -6.02 -0.80 -11.77
CA PHE A 92 -5.34 -1.13 -10.52
C PHE A 92 -4.52 0.06 -10.01
N ASN A 93 -4.66 0.37 -8.72
CA ASN A 93 -3.85 1.35 -7.98
C ASN A 93 -2.77 0.61 -7.20
N ILE A 94 -1.49 0.86 -7.44
CA ILE A 94 -0.42 0.08 -6.81
C ILE A 94 0.26 0.89 -5.70
N MET A 95 0.20 0.36 -4.47
CA MET A 95 0.78 0.96 -3.27
C MET A 95 2.30 0.86 -3.26
N CYS A 96 2.97 1.77 -3.96
CA CYS A 96 4.42 1.88 -4.01
C CYS A 96 5.00 2.63 -2.79
N TYR A 97 4.47 2.34 -1.60
CA TYR A 97 4.83 2.96 -0.31
C TYR A 97 4.74 1.91 0.80
N ASP A 98 5.08 2.31 2.03
CA ASP A 98 5.12 1.42 3.20
C ASP A 98 6.01 0.18 2.99
N ILE A 99 7.10 0.36 2.23
CA ILE A 99 8.05 -0.71 1.89
C ILE A 99 9.00 -0.99 3.06
N HIS A 100 9.36 0.05 3.80
CA HIS A 100 10.18 -0.01 5.00
C HIS A 100 9.49 0.74 6.14
N GLY A 101 9.75 0.30 7.36
CA GLY A 101 9.22 0.94 8.56
C GLY A 101 9.71 0.26 9.82
N VAL A 102 9.14 0.66 10.97
CA VAL A 102 9.54 0.14 12.28
C VAL A 102 9.43 -1.39 12.39
N TRP A 103 8.53 -2.02 11.62
CA TRP A 103 8.34 -3.47 11.60
C TRP A 103 9.59 -4.24 11.12
N ASP A 104 10.48 -3.60 10.35
CA ASP A 104 11.75 -4.21 9.93
C ASP A 104 12.70 -4.44 11.12
N ALA A 105 12.46 -3.80 12.28
CA ALA A 105 13.21 -4.05 13.52
C ALA A 105 13.03 -5.48 14.04
N MET A 106 11.83 -6.03 13.87
CA MET A 106 11.42 -7.31 14.48
C MET A 106 11.58 -8.48 13.50
N ALA A 107 11.57 -8.21 12.20
CA ALA A 107 11.79 -9.22 11.16
C ALA A 107 12.49 -8.55 9.97
N PRO A 108 13.84 -8.63 9.86
CA PRO A 108 14.55 -8.06 8.72
C PRO A 108 14.15 -8.80 7.44
N ARG A 109 13.12 -8.29 6.75
CA ARG A 109 12.77 -8.75 5.41
C ARG A 109 13.68 -8.01 4.43
N ASN A 110 14.47 -8.74 3.65
CA ASN A 110 15.30 -8.20 2.57
C ASN A 110 14.45 -7.78 1.35
N SER A 111 13.38 -7.02 1.56
CA SER A 111 12.55 -6.46 0.49
C SER A 111 12.97 -5.03 0.23
N SER A 112 13.87 -4.83 -0.73
CA SER A 112 14.18 -3.48 -1.21
C SER A 112 13.02 -2.93 -2.07
N ALA A 113 12.80 -1.62 -2.04
CA ALA A 113 11.82 -0.96 -2.92
C ALA A 113 12.07 -1.26 -4.41
N LEU A 114 13.35 -1.35 -4.80
CA LEU A 114 13.80 -1.74 -6.14
C LEU A 114 13.43 -3.18 -6.50
N SER A 115 13.53 -4.15 -5.59
CA SER A 115 13.12 -5.53 -5.84
C SER A 115 11.60 -5.63 -6.01
N SER A 116 10.82 -4.91 -5.19
CA SER A 116 9.36 -4.85 -5.29
C SER A 116 8.93 -4.20 -6.62
N LEU A 117 9.55 -3.08 -7.00
CA LEU A 117 9.27 -2.41 -8.26
C LEU A 117 9.70 -3.24 -9.48
N ARG A 118 10.85 -3.94 -9.42
CA ARG A 118 11.29 -4.86 -10.48
C ARG A 118 10.36 -6.05 -10.64
N ALA A 119 9.90 -6.65 -9.54
CA ALA A 119 8.89 -7.71 -9.58
C ALA A 119 7.61 -7.21 -10.27
N LEU A 120 7.18 -5.99 -9.96
CA LEU A 120 6.03 -5.35 -10.58
C LEU A 120 6.24 -5.06 -12.08
N ILE A 121 7.39 -4.50 -12.46
CA ILE A 121 7.75 -4.19 -13.85
C ILE A 121 7.90 -5.47 -14.69
N SER A 122 8.46 -6.55 -14.12
CA SER A 122 8.60 -7.84 -14.81
C SER A 122 7.25 -8.45 -15.19
N ARG A 123 6.18 -8.11 -14.44
CA ARG A 123 4.80 -8.51 -14.73
C ARG A 123 4.04 -7.45 -15.54
N ARG A 124 4.65 -6.32 -15.90
CA ARG A 124 3.98 -5.23 -16.64
C ARG A 124 3.62 -5.62 -18.08
N SER A 125 4.33 -6.59 -18.67
CA SER A 125 3.98 -7.18 -19.98
C SER A 125 2.65 -7.95 -19.97
N THR A 126 2.03 -8.13 -18.81
CA THR A 126 0.75 -8.82 -18.63
C THR A 126 -0.43 -7.87 -18.40
N PHE A 127 -0.24 -6.54 -18.30
CA PHE A 127 -1.30 -5.62 -17.85
C PHE A 127 -1.41 -4.34 -18.70
N SER A 128 -2.58 -4.09 -19.29
CA SER A 128 -2.99 -2.76 -19.74
C SER A 128 -3.79 -2.07 -18.63
N GLY A 129 -3.34 -0.93 -18.09
CA GLY A 129 -4.17 -0.08 -17.21
C GLY A 129 -3.69 0.14 -15.77
N ALA A 130 -2.59 -0.45 -15.32
CA ALA A 130 -2.07 -0.22 -13.97
C ALA A 130 -1.55 1.23 -13.77
N ARG A 131 -2.03 1.90 -12.72
CA ARG A 131 -1.56 3.22 -12.28
C ARG A 131 -0.85 3.09 -10.93
N ALA A 132 0.36 3.62 -10.83
CA ALA A 132 1.02 3.74 -9.54
C ALA A 132 0.35 4.87 -8.75
N SER A 133 -0.18 4.57 -7.56
CA SER A 133 -0.63 5.62 -6.66
C SER A 133 0.60 6.31 -6.07
N ASN A 134 0.55 7.64 -6.00
CA ASN A 134 1.68 8.44 -5.55
C ASN A 134 1.37 9.18 -4.24
N PRO A 135 1.13 8.49 -3.11
CA PRO A 135 1.20 9.16 -1.82
C PRO A 135 2.66 9.30 -1.43
N ARG A 136 3.12 10.55 -1.34
CA ARG A 136 4.42 10.89 -0.79
C ARG A 136 4.36 10.73 0.73
N ARG A 137 4.43 9.49 1.21
CA ARG A 137 4.74 9.19 2.60
C ARG A 137 6.25 9.13 2.71
N LEU A 138 6.85 10.14 3.34
CA LEU A 138 8.22 9.98 3.83
C LEU A 138 8.11 9.28 5.18
N PHE A 139 8.70 8.10 5.25
CA PHE A 139 9.08 7.56 6.53
C PHE A 139 10.31 8.31 7.01
N TRP A 140 10.45 8.48 8.33
CA TRP A 140 11.79 8.59 8.90
C TRP A 140 12.48 7.27 8.65
N VAL A 141 13.15 7.22 7.52
CA VAL A 141 14.05 6.15 7.18
C VAL A 141 15.29 6.38 8.03
N LYS A 142 15.35 5.72 9.19
CA LYS A 142 16.63 5.25 9.71
C LYS A 142 17.10 4.17 8.73
N GLY A 143 17.58 4.62 7.58
CA GLY A 143 17.91 3.76 6.45
C GLY A 143 19.20 3.02 6.67
N PRO A 144 19.34 1.83 6.06
CA PRO A 144 20.48 0.97 6.23
C PRO A 144 21.63 1.48 5.36
N ASN A 145 22.42 2.39 5.89
CA ASN A 145 23.86 2.40 5.62
C ASN A 145 24.56 1.18 6.26
N GLY A 146 23.81 0.21 6.80
CA GLY A 146 24.32 -0.98 7.49
C GLY A 146 24.74 -0.70 8.94
N VAL A 147 24.61 0.54 9.41
CA VAL A 147 25.16 0.98 10.70
C VAL A 147 24.08 1.09 11.79
N CYS A 148 22.82 1.38 11.44
CA CYS A 148 21.84 1.84 12.42
C CYS A 148 20.50 1.07 12.32
N ARG A 149 20.19 0.19 13.29
CA ARG A 149 18.91 -0.57 13.36
C ARG A 149 17.75 0.29 13.88
N PHE A 150 16.53 0.02 13.42
CA PHE A 150 15.31 0.56 14.02
C PHE A 150 15.21 0.10 15.49
N SER A 151 15.15 1.05 16.43
CA SER A 151 14.97 0.77 17.86
C SER A 151 13.51 0.87 18.30
N GLY A 152 12.66 1.43 17.45
CA GLY A 152 11.25 1.70 17.73
C GLY A 152 10.72 2.76 16.78
N SER A 153 9.43 3.08 16.91
CA SER A 153 8.78 4.11 16.11
C SER A 153 9.30 5.50 16.49
N ALA A 154 9.37 6.40 15.51
CA ALA A 154 9.63 7.82 15.76
C ALA A 154 8.49 8.43 16.59
N LYS A 155 8.77 9.52 17.30
CA LYS A 155 7.72 10.30 17.98
C LYS A 155 6.65 10.71 16.97
N GLU A 156 5.40 10.68 17.40
CA GLU A 156 4.29 11.16 16.59
C GLU A 156 4.42 12.66 16.29
N GLY A 157 3.94 13.06 15.12
CA GLY A 157 3.87 14.47 14.76
C GLY A 157 2.72 15.18 15.47
N PRO A 158 2.80 16.51 15.62
CA PRO A 158 1.78 17.31 16.30
C PRO A 158 0.40 17.26 15.61
N CYS A 159 0.36 17.03 14.30
CA CYS A 159 -0.85 16.96 13.49
C CYS A 159 -1.27 15.51 13.20
N SER A 160 -0.32 14.66 12.80
CA SER A 160 -0.58 13.26 12.44
C SER A 160 -0.99 12.41 13.65
N LYS A 161 -0.42 12.69 14.84
CA LYS A 161 -0.65 11.92 16.07
C LYS A 161 -0.49 10.40 15.86
N ALA A 162 0.43 10.04 14.98
CA ALA A 162 0.72 8.66 14.60
C ALA A 162 2.22 8.40 14.73
N SER A 163 2.61 7.60 15.73
CA SER A 163 4.02 7.28 15.94
C SER A 163 4.61 6.55 14.73
N GLY A 164 5.79 6.99 14.28
CA GLY A 164 6.46 6.46 13.09
C GLY A 164 5.94 7.00 11.74
N ILE A 165 4.91 7.85 11.75
CA ILE A 165 4.34 8.45 10.55
C ILE A 165 4.33 9.96 10.73
N LEU A 166 4.91 10.69 9.77
CA LEU A 166 4.73 12.14 9.66
C LEU A 166 4.05 12.50 8.35
N THR A 167 3.25 13.55 8.38
CA THR A 167 2.81 14.23 7.18
C THR A 167 3.99 14.94 6.51
N LEU A 168 3.85 15.22 5.21
CA LEU A 168 4.89 15.95 4.47
C LEU A 168 5.16 17.34 5.07
N GLN A 169 4.12 18.02 5.57
CA GLN A 169 4.28 19.33 6.19
C GLN A 169 5.07 19.24 7.50
N GLU A 170 4.75 18.29 8.38
CA GLU A 170 5.50 18.09 9.63
C GLU A 170 6.98 17.78 9.35
N ILE A 171 7.29 17.11 8.25
CA ILE A 171 8.68 16.86 7.83
C ILE A 171 9.36 18.16 7.41
N PHE A 172 8.70 18.99 6.60
CA PHE A 172 9.24 20.30 6.22
C PHE A 172 9.47 21.20 7.42
N ASP A 173 8.53 21.23 8.36
CA ASP A 173 8.65 22.00 9.60
C ASP A 173 9.89 21.52 10.39
N ILE A 174 10.10 20.20 10.53
CA ILE A 174 11.28 19.65 11.21
C ILE A 174 12.58 19.97 10.47
N ILE A 175 12.59 19.90 9.13
CA ILE A 175 13.76 20.24 8.32
C ILE A 175 14.14 21.71 8.55
N GLU A 176 13.15 22.61 8.59
CA GLU A 176 13.37 24.04 8.82
C GLU A 176 13.82 24.30 10.27
N GLU A 177 13.05 23.84 11.26
CA GLU A 177 13.31 24.05 12.70
C GLU A 177 14.68 23.53 13.12
N LYS A 178 15.11 22.40 12.57
CA LYS A 178 16.39 21.77 12.91
C LYS A 178 17.49 22.02 11.89
N ASN A 179 17.22 22.84 10.88
CA ASN A 179 18.15 23.16 9.80
C ASN A 179 18.80 21.90 9.18
N LEU A 180 17.97 20.88 8.92
CA LEU A 180 18.41 19.61 8.35
C LEU A 180 18.76 19.77 6.87
N LYS A 181 19.62 18.88 6.38
CA LYS A 181 20.06 18.84 4.98
C LYS A 181 19.71 17.49 4.37
N PRO A 182 18.54 17.38 3.71
CA PRO A 182 18.10 16.13 3.10
C PRO A 182 19.11 15.63 2.09
N GLN A 183 19.46 14.35 2.21
CA GLN A 183 20.32 13.66 1.26
C GLN A 183 19.45 12.88 0.27
N PHE A 184 19.85 12.87 -0.99
CA PHE A 184 19.18 12.06 -2.01
C PHE A 184 19.96 10.76 -2.18
N ASP A 185 19.31 9.63 -1.92
CA ASP A 185 19.84 8.32 -2.27
C ASP A 185 19.50 8.06 -3.74
N GLU A 186 20.50 8.22 -4.62
CA GLU A 186 20.34 8.03 -6.07
C GLU A 186 19.95 6.59 -6.44
N LYS A 187 20.40 5.61 -5.65
CA LYS A 187 20.11 4.20 -5.91
C LYS A 187 18.66 3.89 -5.56
N ALA A 188 18.20 4.34 -4.39
CA ALA A 188 16.83 4.12 -3.94
C ALA A 188 15.81 5.11 -4.54
N GLY A 189 16.28 6.24 -5.09
CA GLY A 189 15.43 7.28 -5.69
C GLY A 189 14.62 8.07 -4.68
N VAL A 190 15.09 8.19 -3.43
CA VAL A 190 14.37 8.84 -2.32
C VAL A 190 15.23 9.88 -1.63
N LYS A 191 14.59 10.90 -1.05
CA LYS A 191 15.24 11.83 -0.12
C LYS A 191 15.07 11.32 1.31
N CYS A 192 16.14 11.37 2.09
CA CYS A 192 16.15 11.00 3.50
C CYS A 192 16.94 12.01 4.33
N ASP A 193 16.58 12.11 5.61
CA ASP A 193 17.20 12.99 6.59
C ASP A 193 17.52 12.20 7.85
N TYR A 194 18.61 12.59 8.51
CA TYR A 194 19.03 12.02 9.79
C TYR A 194 19.28 13.16 10.78
N LEU A 195 18.81 13.00 12.01
CA LEU A 195 19.16 13.91 13.10
C LEU A 195 20.62 13.64 13.52
N PRO A 196 21.48 14.67 13.61
CA PRO A 196 22.84 14.52 14.14
C PRO A 196 22.85 13.92 15.55
N GLY A 197 23.83 13.07 15.89
CA GLY A 197 23.99 12.50 17.24
C GLY A 197 23.14 11.26 17.56
N VAL A 198 22.32 10.78 16.61
CA VAL A 198 21.45 9.59 16.83
C VAL A 198 22.11 8.28 16.38
N CYS A 199 23.22 8.37 15.64
CA CYS A 199 23.99 7.22 15.13
C CYS A 199 25.51 7.33 15.37
N ASP A 200 25.96 8.29 16.19
CA ASP A 200 27.39 8.56 16.42
C ASP A 200 28.02 7.72 17.55
N GLU A 201 27.30 6.72 18.07
CA GLU A 201 27.85 5.73 19.01
C GLU A 201 27.65 4.32 18.45
N VAL A 202 28.68 3.82 17.77
CA VAL A 202 29.03 2.39 17.72
C VAL A 202 30.53 2.26 17.97
#